data_AF-A0A1S8X056-F1
#
_entry.id   AF-A0A1S8X056-F1
#
_cell.length_a   1.000
_cell.length_b   1.000
_cell.length_c   1.000
_cell.angle_alpha   90.00
_cell.angle_beta   90.00
_cell.angle_gamma   90.00
#
_symmetry.space_group_name_H-M   'P 1'
#
loop_
_entity.id
_entity.type
_entity.pdbx_description
1 polymer ?
#
loop_
_entity_poly.entity_id
_entity_poly.type
_entity_poly.pdbx_seq_one_letter_code
_entity_poly.pdbx_strand_id
1 'polypeptide(L)'
;MFYFGFSVGDKQYRSATLSSYHEPVYTNDILAMLSPEGERVALGKGLKARGNVEDWLGKVEEAMFANLKRLMKISINSFDSSGRDEWLKSHANQIILTVEQLMWCRDITHILEDPFPEDRLEGLEEFEKKCFATQQGAKYFEANAMGPARPETNDFW
;
A
#
# COMPACT_ATOMS: atom_id res chain seq x y z
N MET A 1 1.64 14.97 -6.67
CA MET A 1 1.43 14.26 -7.95
C MET A 1 2.13 12.93 -7.82
N PHE A 2 1.38 11.83 -7.78
CA PHE A 2 1.91 10.50 -7.52
C PHE A 2 2.71 10.03 -8.74
N TYR A 3 4.01 9.77 -8.57
CA TYR A 3 4.85 9.17 -9.62
C TYR A 3 4.72 7.66 -9.51
N PHE A 4 3.74 7.07 -10.18
CA PHE A 4 3.73 5.62 -10.39
C PHE A 4 4.41 5.33 -11.74
N GLY A 5 5.51 4.56 -11.70
CA GLY A 5 6.07 3.95 -12.90
C GLY A 5 5.21 2.77 -13.34
N PHE A 6 5.20 2.43 -14.62
CA PHE A 6 4.50 1.24 -15.11
C PHE A 6 5.48 0.10 -15.32
N SER A 7 5.13 -1.10 -14.85
CA SER A 7 5.86 -2.32 -15.21
C SER A 7 5.30 -2.86 -16.52
N VAL A 8 6.14 -2.84 -17.55
CA VAL A 8 5.85 -3.43 -18.87
C VAL A 8 6.63 -4.76 -18.97
N GLY A 9 5.90 -5.88 -18.99
CA GLY A 9 6.44 -7.24 -19.09
C GLY A 9 6.89 -7.88 -17.76
N ASP A 10 6.45 -9.13 -17.52
CA ASP A 10 7.03 -10.04 -16.51
C ASP A 10 7.96 -11.05 -17.22
N LYS A 11 9.10 -11.41 -16.61
CA LYS A 11 10.02 -12.43 -17.16
C LYS A 11 9.37 -13.82 -17.08
N GLN A 12 8.86 -14.33 -18.21
CA GLN A 12 8.46 -15.74 -18.31
C GLN A 12 9.67 -16.63 -18.62
N TYR A 13 10.11 -17.42 -17.63
CA TYR A 13 11.07 -18.51 -17.84
C TYR A 13 10.29 -19.79 -18.15
N ARG A 14 10.34 -20.25 -19.41
CA ARG A 14 9.81 -21.56 -19.82
C ARG A 14 10.96 -22.58 -19.82
N SER A 15 10.72 -23.79 -19.32
CA SER A 15 11.77 -24.78 -19.05
C SER A 15 12.53 -25.26 -20.30
N ALA A 16 13.84 -25.07 -20.23
CA ALA A 16 14.97 -25.83 -20.80
C ALA A 16 14.85 -26.46 -22.21
N THR A 17 15.60 -25.90 -23.15
CA THR A 17 16.57 -26.66 -23.96
C THR A 17 17.81 -25.77 -24.19
N LEU A 18 19.01 -26.34 -24.07
CA LEU A 18 20.30 -25.65 -24.10
C LEU A 18 20.54 -24.88 -25.41
N SER A 19 21.25 -23.74 -25.28
CA SER A 19 21.70 -22.81 -26.34
C SER A 19 20.69 -21.76 -26.80
N SER A 20 20.56 -20.68 -26.03
CA SER A 20 20.38 -19.32 -26.58
C SER A 20 20.48 -18.32 -25.44
N TYR A 21 21.23 -17.21 -25.62
CA TYR A 21 21.04 -16.03 -24.80
C TYR A 21 19.56 -15.61 -24.94
N HIS A 22 18.77 -15.81 -23.89
CA HIS A 22 17.37 -15.38 -23.88
C HIS A 22 17.34 -13.85 -23.87
N GLU A 23 17.17 -13.24 -25.05
CA GLU A 23 16.76 -11.85 -25.13
C GLU A 23 15.40 -11.71 -24.42
N PRO A 24 15.26 -10.77 -23.48
CA PRO A 24 13.98 -10.52 -22.82
C PRO A 24 12.95 -10.11 -23.87
N VAL A 25 11.90 -10.91 -24.04
CA VAL A 25 10.76 -10.58 -24.89
C VAL A 25 9.90 -9.57 -24.13
N TYR A 26 10.00 -8.30 -24.50
CA TYR A 26 9.15 -7.24 -23.96
C TYR A 26 7.74 -7.35 -24.56
N THR A 27 6.72 -7.49 -23.71
CA THR A 27 5.32 -7.40 -24.15
C THR A 27 4.85 -5.96 -24.00
N ASN A 28 3.92 -5.51 -24.85
CA ASN A 28 3.30 -4.17 -24.71
C ASN A 28 2.17 -4.15 -23.67
N ASP A 29 2.14 -5.13 -22.75
CA ASP A 29 1.09 -5.26 -21.75
C ASP A 29 1.48 -4.49 -20.48
N ILE A 30 0.54 -3.68 -19.98
CA ILE A 30 0.68 -2.89 -18.75
C ILE A 30 -0.02 -3.68 -17.63
N LEU A 31 0.76 -4.23 -16.71
CA LEU A 31 0.28 -5.18 -15.71
C LEU A 31 0.05 -4.55 -14.34
N ALA A 32 0.90 -3.60 -13.96
CA ALA A 32 0.92 -3.03 -12.62
C ALA A 32 1.50 -1.61 -12.60
N MET A 33 1.11 -0.87 -11.57
CA MET A 33 1.77 0.34 -11.11
C MET A 33 2.89 -0.03 -10.13
N LEU A 34 4.01 0.68 -10.21
CA LEU A 34 5.15 0.58 -9.31
C LEU A 34 5.35 1.92 -8.62
N SER A 35 5.40 1.93 -7.29
CA SER A 35 5.76 3.13 -6.54
C SER A 35 7.30 3.21 -6.39
N PRO A 36 7.86 4.43 -6.25
CA PRO A 36 9.28 4.65 -5.98
C PRO A 36 9.78 3.97 -4.70
N GLU A 37 8.87 3.74 -3.74
CA GLU A 37 9.10 3.06 -2.47
C GLU A 37 9.12 1.53 -2.62
N GLY A 38 8.97 1.01 -3.84
CA GLY A 38 9.04 -0.41 -4.17
C GLY A 38 7.68 -1.13 -4.12
N GLU A 39 6.57 -0.42 -3.97
CA GLU A 39 5.24 -1.03 -3.91
C GLU A 39 4.72 -1.39 -5.30
N ARG A 40 4.18 -2.61 -5.47
CA ARG A 40 3.56 -3.06 -6.74
C ARG A 40 2.05 -3.21 -6.59
N VAL A 41 1.29 -2.46 -7.38
CA VAL A 41 -0.17 -2.51 -7.40
C VAL A 41 -0.66 -3.01 -8.76
N ALA A 42 -1.22 -4.22 -8.81
CA ALA A 42 -1.71 -4.83 -10.05
C ALA A 42 -2.95 -4.10 -10.58
N LEU A 43 -2.98 -3.78 -11.88
CA LEU A 43 -4.09 -3.08 -12.54
C LEU A 43 -5.23 -4.02 -12.98
N GLY A 44 -4.99 -5.34 -12.96
CA GLY A 44 -5.98 -6.39 -13.18
C GLY A 44 -6.44 -6.56 -14.64
N LYS A 45 -6.72 -5.47 -15.35
CA LYS A 45 -7.03 -5.50 -16.79
C LYS A 45 -5.75 -5.55 -17.62
N GLY A 46 -5.72 -6.44 -18.62
CA GLY A 46 -4.65 -6.54 -19.62
C GLY A 46 -4.63 -5.35 -20.57
N LEU A 47 -4.23 -4.19 -20.05
CA LEU A 47 -4.05 -2.95 -20.80
C LEU A 47 -2.87 -3.11 -21.74
N LYS A 48 -2.97 -2.56 -22.95
CA LYS A 48 -1.90 -2.63 -23.95
C LYS A 48 -1.51 -1.24 -24.42
N ALA A 49 -0.23 -0.93 -24.38
CA ALA A 49 0.34 0.29 -24.95
C ALA A 49 0.41 0.16 -26.48
N ARG A 50 -0.71 0.38 -27.18
CA ARG A 50 -0.78 0.28 -28.64
C ARG A 50 -1.65 1.39 -29.24
N GLY A 51 -1.13 2.06 -30.26
CA GLY A 51 -1.82 3.12 -30.98
C GLY A 51 -1.54 4.50 -30.39
N ASN A 52 -2.51 5.41 -30.48
CA ASN A 52 -2.40 6.78 -30.00
C ASN A 52 -2.04 6.81 -28.49
N VAL A 53 -1.03 7.60 -28.14
CA VAL A 53 -0.47 7.64 -26.79
C VAL A 53 -1.48 8.12 -25.77
N GLU A 54 -2.20 9.20 -26.09
CA GLU A 54 -3.25 9.75 -25.22
C GLU A 54 -4.37 8.74 -24.94
N ASP A 55 -4.74 7.92 -25.93
CA ASP A 55 -5.85 6.96 -25.79
C ASP A 55 -5.51 5.82 -24.82
N TRP A 56 -4.31 5.26 -24.92
CA TRP A 56 -3.92 4.15 -24.03
C TRP A 56 -3.46 4.67 -22.67
N LEU A 57 -2.84 5.86 -22.59
CA LEU A 57 -2.54 6.49 -21.30
C LEU A 57 -3.81 6.84 -20.53
N GLY A 58 -4.82 7.41 -21.19
CA GLY A 58 -6.11 7.70 -20.54
C GLY A 58 -6.78 6.45 -19.96
N LYS A 59 -6.78 5.33 -20.71
CA LYS A 59 -7.31 4.04 -20.22
C LYS A 59 -6.51 3.48 -19.04
N VAL A 60 -5.20 3.70 -19.04
CA VAL A 60 -4.34 3.31 -17.93
C VAL A 60 -4.69 4.14 -16.71
N GLU A 61 -4.73 5.46 -16.81
CA GLU A 61 -5.10 6.37 -15.74
C GLU A 61 -6.48 6.02 -15.14
N GLU A 62 -7.49 5.81 -15.98
CA GLU A 62 -8.82 5.36 -15.54
C GLU A 62 -8.75 4.05 -14.73
N ALA A 63 -7.95 3.08 -15.19
CA ALA A 63 -7.76 1.82 -14.48
C ALA A 63 -7.00 2.01 -13.16
N MET A 64 -6.03 2.92 -13.10
CA MET A 64 -5.32 3.27 -11.86
C MET A 64 -6.32 3.78 -10.82
N PHE A 65 -7.13 4.78 -11.18
CA PHE A 65 -8.13 5.36 -10.28
C PHE A 65 -9.17 4.34 -9.84
N ALA A 66 -9.71 3.55 -10.78
CA ALA A 66 -10.69 2.52 -10.47
C ALA A 66 -10.13 1.48 -9.49
N ASN A 67 -8.88 1.07 -9.69
CA ASN A 67 -8.24 0.07 -8.85
C ASN A 67 -7.89 0.60 -7.46
N LEU A 68 -7.31 1.80 -7.34
CA LEU A 68 -7.05 2.43 -6.05
C LEU A 68 -8.35 2.64 -5.26
N LYS A 69 -9.43 3.11 -5.92
CA LYS A 69 -10.74 3.26 -5.28
C LYS A 69 -11.29 1.93 -4.78
N ARG A 70 -11.12 0.84 -5.54
CA ARG A 70 -11.53 -0.51 -5.11
C ARG A 70 -10.72 -0.99 -3.91
N LEU A 71 -9.39 -0.85 -3.96
CA LEU A 71 -8.51 -1.26 -2.86
C LEU A 71 -8.78 -0.46 -1.57
N MET A 72 -9.06 0.84 -1.70
CA MET A 72 -9.48 1.69 -0.58
C MET A 72 -10.75 1.14 0.10
N LYS A 73 -11.78 0.79 -0.68
CA LYS A 73 -13.01 0.21 -0.12
C LYS A 73 -12.78 -1.12 0.60
N ILE A 74 -11.92 -1.97 0.06
CA ILE A 74 -11.55 -3.25 0.69
C ILE A 74 -10.84 -2.99 2.01
N SER A 75 -9.90 -2.04 2.03
CA SER A 75 -9.14 -1.66 3.22
C SER A 75 -10.05 -1.09 4.32
N ILE A 76 -10.99 -0.20 3.96
CA ILE A 76 -12.02 0.32 4.89
C ILE A 76 -12.86 -0.80 5.50
N ASN A 77 -13.37 -1.73 4.67
CA ASN A 77 -14.23 -2.82 5.14
C ASN A 77 -13.49 -3.84 6.00
N SER A 78 -12.17 -3.95 5.85
CA SER A 78 -11.33 -4.88 6.61
C SER A 78 -10.69 -4.26 7.85
N PHE A 79 -10.85 -2.94 8.07
CA PHE A 79 -10.18 -2.19 9.13
C PHE A 79 -10.48 -2.72 10.53
N ASP A 80 -11.76 -2.91 10.87
CA ASP A 80 -12.18 -3.38 12.20
C ASP A 80 -12.23 -4.93 12.32
N SER A 81 -12.18 -5.65 11.19
CA SER A 81 -12.35 -7.12 11.17
C SER A 81 -11.04 -7.91 11.14
N SER A 82 -9.94 -7.28 10.73
CA SER A 82 -8.62 -7.90 10.66
C SER A 82 -7.77 -7.44 11.84
N GLY A 83 -6.84 -8.30 12.30
CA GLY A 83 -5.82 -7.83 13.24
C GLY A 83 -4.98 -6.72 12.58
N ARG A 84 -4.62 -5.67 13.33
CA ARG A 84 -3.91 -4.50 12.79
C ARG A 84 -2.70 -4.88 11.94
N ASP A 85 -1.88 -5.81 12.43
CA ASP A 85 -0.66 -6.24 11.72
C ASP A 85 -0.94 -6.94 10.39
N GLU A 86 -2.00 -7.74 10.34
CA GLU A 86 -2.43 -8.42 9.12
C GLU A 86 -3.03 -7.41 8.13
N TRP A 87 -3.79 -6.45 8.64
CA TRP A 87 -4.35 -5.37 7.84
C TRP A 87 -3.26 -4.48 7.23
N LEU A 88 -2.23 -4.13 8.01
CA LEU A 88 -1.06 -3.37 7.56
C LEU A 88 -0.25 -4.09 6.48
N LYS A 89 -0.21 -5.43 6.50
CA LYS A 89 0.55 -6.21 5.51
C LYS A 89 -0.24 -6.53 4.23
N SER A 90 -1.56 -6.36 4.24
CA SER A 90 -2.45 -6.77 3.14
C SER A 90 -2.78 -5.67 2.14
N HIS A 91 -2.36 -4.42 2.41
CA HIS A 91 -2.68 -3.26 1.58
C HIS A 91 -1.42 -2.45 1.25
N ALA A 92 -1.49 -1.64 0.19
CA ALA A 92 -0.42 -0.68 -0.10
C ALA A 92 -0.37 0.40 1.00
N ASN A 93 0.82 0.86 1.35
CA ASN A 93 1.08 1.82 2.42
C ASN A 93 0.30 3.12 2.23
N GLN A 94 0.21 3.64 1.01
CA GLN A 94 -0.59 4.83 0.74
C GLN A 94 -2.07 4.65 1.09
N ILE A 95 -2.62 3.45 0.86
CA ILE A 95 -4.01 3.13 1.18
C ILE A 95 -4.19 3.03 2.68
N ILE A 96 -3.28 2.33 3.35
CA ILE A 96 -3.23 2.20 4.82
C ILE A 96 -3.26 3.58 5.48
N LEU A 97 -2.32 4.47 5.11
CA LEU A 97 -2.23 5.81 5.69
C LEU A 97 -3.52 6.62 5.48
N THR A 98 -4.11 6.50 4.30
CA THR A 98 -5.36 7.21 3.98
C THR A 98 -6.53 6.68 4.81
N VAL A 99 -6.65 5.36 4.98
CA VAL A 99 -7.73 4.76 5.78
C VAL A 99 -7.54 5.04 7.27
N GLU A 100 -6.31 4.99 7.78
CA GLU A 100 -6.00 5.36 9.17
C GLU A 100 -6.45 6.81 9.46
N GLN A 101 -6.12 7.76 8.57
CA GLN A 101 -6.57 9.14 8.70
C GLN A 101 -8.10 9.26 8.63
N LEU A 102 -8.75 8.51 7.74
CA LEU A 102 -10.21 8.48 7.63
C LEU A 102 -10.87 7.99 8.93
N MET A 103 -10.37 6.88 9.49
CA MET A 103 -10.92 6.28 10.71
C MET A 103 -10.65 7.16 11.94
N TRP A 104 -9.48 7.81 11.99
CA TRP A 104 -9.18 8.80 13.02
C TRP A 104 -10.17 9.98 12.98
N CYS A 105 -10.43 10.55 11.79
CA CYS A 105 -11.43 11.61 11.64
C CYS A 105 -12.83 11.14 12.04
N ARG A 106 -13.23 9.92 11.63
CA ARG A 106 -14.52 9.31 12.00
C ARG A 106 -14.67 9.23 13.52
N ASP A 107 -13.68 8.65 14.20
CA ASP A 107 -13.72 8.42 15.65
C ASP A 107 -13.76 9.75 16.41
N ILE A 108 -12.97 10.76 16.00
CA ILE A 108 -13.03 12.10 16.61
C ILE A 108 -14.38 12.77 16.37
N THR A 109 -14.89 12.75 15.14
CA THR A 109 -16.21 13.34 14.85
C THR A 109 -17.28 12.70 15.71
N HIS A 110 -17.24 11.38 15.89
CA HIS A 110 -18.20 10.68 16.75
C HIS A 110 -18.15 11.16 18.20
N ILE A 111 -16.94 11.36 18.76
CA ILE A 111 -16.76 11.90 20.11
C ILE A 111 -17.28 13.34 20.21
N LEU A 112 -17.01 14.16 19.19
CA LEU A 112 -17.41 15.57 19.20
C LEU A 112 -18.93 15.78 18.99
N GLU A 113 -19.58 14.85 18.30
CA GLU A 113 -21.02 14.83 18.05
C GLU A 113 -21.82 14.21 19.21
N ASP A 114 -21.15 13.77 20.29
CA ASP A 114 -21.84 13.20 21.45
C ASP A 114 -22.86 14.19 22.03
N PRO A 115 -24.12 13.78 22.26
CA PRO A 115 -25.18 14.65 22.77
C PRO A 115 -24.90 15.19 24.18
N PHE A 116 -23.98 14.58 24.95
CA PHE A 116 -23.56 14.98 26.28
C PHE A 116 -22.16 15.64 26.23
N PRO A 117 -22.06 16.98 26.29
CA PRO A 117 -20.79 17.69 26.17
C PRO A 117 -19.75 17.32 27.25
N GLU A 118 -20.22 16.93 28.43
CA GLU A 118 -19.42 16.46 29.56
C GLU A 118 -18.58 15.22 29.22
N ASP A 119 -19.10 14.31 28.40
CA ASP A 119 -18.46 13.02 28.09
C ASP A 119 -17.39 13.15 26.99
N ARG A 120 -17.39 14.27 26.25
CA ARG A 120 -16.47 14.50 25.13
C ARG A 120 -15.01 14.57 25.58
N LEU A 121 -14.76 15.16 26.75
CA LEU A 121 -13.41 15.28 27.30
C LEU A 121 -12.86 13.90 27.68
N GLU A 122 -13.68 13.08 28.34
CA GLU A 122 -13.32 11.70 28.68
C GLU A 122 -13.12 10.86 27.41
N GLY A 123 -14.03 10.96 26.43
CA GLY A 123 -13.91 10.26 25.15
C GLY A 123 -12.66 10.63 24.36
N LEU A 124 -12.26 11.91 24.38
CA LEU A 124 -10.99 12.35 23.76
C LEU A 124 -9.76 11.79 24.50
N GLU A 125 -9.79 11.74 25.84
CA GLU A 125 -8.71 11.17 26.64
C GLU A 125 -8.55 9.65 26.40
N GLU A 126 -9.66 8.92 26.31
CA GLU A 126 -9.65 7.49 25.96
C GLU A 126 -9.12 7.26 24.54
N PHE A 127 -9.54 8.10 23.59
CA PHE A 127 -9.10 8.02 22.21
C PHE A 127 -7.60 8.33 22.06
N GLU A 128 -7.08 9.28 22.83
CA GLU A 128 -5.64 9.56 22.92
C GLU A 128 -4.87 8.32 23.40
N LYS A 129 -5.32 7.68 24.48
CA LYS A 129 -4.71 6.44 25.01
C LYS A 129 -4.71 5.33 23.96
N LYS A 130 -5.81 5.15 23.22
CA LYS A 130 -5.92 4.21 22.09
C LYS A 130 -4.89 4.50 21.00
N CYS A 131 -4.72 5.77 20.61
CA CYS A 131 -3.74 6.18 19.61
C CYS A 131 -2.30 5.85 20.03
N PHE A 132 -1.93 6.15 21.28
CA PHE A 132 -0.60 5.87 21.79
C PHE A 132 -0.30 4.37 21.87
N ALA A 133 -1.24 3.56 22.36
CA ALA A 133 -1.08 2.11 22.41
C ALA A 133 -0.84 1.54 21.01
N THR A 134 -1.61 2.02 20.04
CA THR A 134 -1.52 1.62 18.63
C THR A 134 -0.15 1.98 18.01
N GLN A 135 0.37 3.16 18.32
CA GLN A 135 1.68 3.61 17.82
C GLN A 135 2.85 2.90 18.50
N GLN A 136 2.74 2.59 19.80
CA GLN A 136 3.77 1.85 20.53
C GLN A 136 3.87 0.41 20.07
N GLY A 137 2.73 -0.27 19.83
CA GLY A 137 2.71 -1.62 19.26
C GLY A 137 3.49 -1.72 17.94
N ALA A 138 3.37 -0.70 17.09
CA ALA A 138 4.14 -0.61 15.85
C ALA A 138 5.66 -0.47 16.08
N LYS A 139 6.08 0.32 17.08
CA LYS A 139 7.52 0.50 17.41
C LYS A 139 8.16 -0.77 17.98
N TYR A 140 7.44 -1.51 18.84
CA TYR A 140 7.92 -2.79 19.35
C TYR A 140 8.07 -3.83 18.24
N PHE A 141 7.25 -3.74 17.19
CA PHE A 141 7.37 -4.63 16.04
C PHE A 141 8.54 -4.24 15.13
N GLU A 142 8.73 -2.97 14.77
CA GLU A 142 9.90 -2.53 13.99
C GLU A 142 11.22 -2.92 14.67
N ALA A 143 11.30 -2.73 15.99
CA ALA A 143 12.48 -3.10 16.78
C ALA A 143 12.75 -4.62 16.82
N ASN A 144 11.73 -5.46 16.64
CA ASN A 144 11.85 -6.92 16.62
C ASN A 144 11.91 -7.52 15.20
N ALA A 145 11.46 -6.78 14.18
CA ALA A 145 11.51 -7.16 12.76
C ALA A 145 12.86 -6.78 12.13
N MET A 146 13.51 -5.71 12.61
CA MET A 146 14.95 -5.56 12.48
C MET A 146 15.60 -6.59 13.39
N GLY A 147 15.96 -7.76 12.84
CA GLY A 147 16.83 -8.72 13.54
C GLY A 147 18.08 -8.02 14.10
N PRO A 148 18.84 -8.66 15.01
CA PRO A 148 19.95 -8.02 15.70
C PRO A 148 20.81 -7.25 14.70
N ALA A 149 20.96 -5.94 14.93
CA ALA A 149 21.75 -5.07 14.08
C ALA A 149 23.06 -5.79 13.76
N ARG A 150 23.35 -5.99 12.46
CA ARG A 150 24.61 -6.62 12.07
C ARG A 150 25.71 -5.85 12.79
N PRO A 151 26.61 -6.53 13.51
CA PRO A 151 27.75 -5.84 14.09
C PRO A 151 28.43 -5.08 12.95
N GLU A 152 28.62 -3.78 13.13
CA GLU A 152 29.37 -2.96 12.20
C GLU A 152 30.73 -3.65 12.03
N THR A 153 30.95 -4.26 10.87
CA THR A 153 32.28 -4.69 10.50
C THR A 153 33.04 -3.40 10.24
N ASN A 154 33.90 -3.05 11.19
CA ASN A 154 35.00 -2.11 10.96
C ASN A 154 35.90 -2.76 9.90
N ASP A 155 35.49 -2.68 8.65
CA ASP A 155 36.32 -3.05 7.50
C ASP A 155 37.26 -1.86 7.23
N PHE A 156 38.19 -1.67 8.17
CA PHE A 156 39.51 -1.15 7.84
C PHE A 156 40.23 -2.24 7.05
N TRP A 157 40.17 -2.08 5.72
CA TRP A 157 41.08 -2.47 4.62
C TRP A 157 40.30 -2.86 3.38
#